data_AF-A0A519EGR1-F1
#
_entry.id   AF-A0A519EGR1-F1
#
_cell.length_a   1.000
_cell.length_b   1.000
_cell.length_c   1.000
_cell.angle_alpha   90.00
_cell.angle_beta   90.00
_cell.angle_gamma   90.00
#
_symmetry.space_group_name_H-M   'P 1'
#
loop_
_entity.id
_entity.type
_entity.pdbx_description
1 polymer ?
#
loop_
_entity_poly.entity_id
_entity_poly.type
_entity_poly.pdbx_seq_one_letter_code
_entity_poly.pdbx_strand_id
1 'polypeptide(L)'
;MTLRPKAFFRVLVLTGLAMAAACQPALATCTVTTLPDGWAAGSARWDGLCASGQTNLADGLGVLKEQQGAAVKRMFLGRVAKGELALGVVDIPDQGFMAGRFAQGKLVPSEDRAEILQAFDEAAKAASAAADRFEQAGNAASAKFYRAKARALREQMD
;
A
#
# COMPACT_ATOMS: atom_id res chain seq x y z
N MET A 1 21.21 -83.64 16.30
CA MET A 1 20.40 -83.05 15.21
C MET A 1 20.20 -81.57 15.51
N THR A 2 20.45 -80.55 14.70
CA THR A 2 21.20 -80.31 13.45
C THR A 2 20.76 -78.90 13.04
N LEU A 3 21.70 -77.99 12.75
CA LEU A 3 21.65 -76.87 11.78
C LEU A 3 20.52 -75.80 11.93
N ARG A 4 20.63 -74.51 11.62
CA ARG A 4 21.64 -73.59 11.03
C ARG A 4 21.09 -72.14 11.20
N PRO A 5 21.94 -71.10 11.04
CA PRO A 5 21.58 -69.69 11.17
C PRO A 5 21.12 -69.06 9.83
N LYS A 6 20.35 -67.96 9.88
CA LYS A 6 20.13 -67.02 8.76
C LYS A 6 20.08 -65.61 9.35
N ALA A 7 21.12 -64.80 9.19
CA ALA A 7 21.44 -63.98 8.01
C ALA A 7 20.85 -62.56 8.14
N PHE A 8 21.77 -61.64 8.35
CA PHE A 8 21.74 -60.19 8.14
C PHE A 8 20.65 -59.68 7.18
N PHE A 9 19.95 -58.63 7.60
CA PHE A 9 19.58 -57.52 6.70
C PHE A 9 19.68 -56.20 7.46
N ARG A 10 20.77 -55.46 7.21
CA ARG A 10 20.89 -54.04 7.57
C ARG A 10 20.03 -53.26 6.59
N VAL A 11 18.91 -52.73 7.04
CA VAL A 11 18.15 -51.74 6.26
C VAL A 11 18.74 -50.38 6.56
N LEU A 12 19.48 -49.84 5.60
CA LEU A 12 20.01 -48.48 5.62
C LEU A 12 18.90 -47.56 5.13
N VAL A 13 18.17 -46.94 6.06
CA VAL A 13 17.15 -45.93 5.73
C VAL A 13 17.87 -44.62 5.47
N LEU A 14 18.13 -44.32 4.20
CA LEU A 14 18.51 -42.99 3.72
C LEU A 14 17.26 -42.09 3.74
N THR A 15 17.02 -41.40 4.84
CA THR A 15 16.08 -40.28 4.91
C THR A 15 16.70 -39.08 4.20
N GLY A 16 16.41 -38.95 2.91
CA GLY A 16 16.66 -37.72 2.16
C GLY A 16 15.74 -36.61 2.68
N LEU A 17 16.31 -35.64 3.42
CA LEU A 17 15.65 -34.35 3.66
C LEU A 17 15.55 -33.61 2.31
N ALA A 18 14.39 -33.69 1.66
CA ALA A 18 14.05 -32.75 0.62
C ALA A 18 13.75 -31.40 1.29
N MET A 19 14.71 -30.48 1.27
CA MET A 19 14.46 -29.07 1.56
C MET A 19 13.57 -28.49 0.45
N ALA A 20 12.26 -28.50 0.67
CA ALA A 20 11.35 -27.67 -0.10
C ALA A 20 11.64 -26.21 0.28
N ALA A 21 12.49 -25.55 -0.51
CA ALA A 21 12.63 -24.11 -0.47
C ALA A 21 11.27 -23.51 -0.84
N ALA A 22 10.50 -23.09 0.17
CA ALA A 22 9.29 -22.34 -0.02
C ALA A 22 9.68 -21.01 -0.67
N CYS A 23 9.56 -20.95 -1.99
CA CYS A 23 9.66 -19.72 -2.76
C CYS A 23 8.42 -18.88 -2.38
N GLN A 24 8.50 -18.14 -1.28
CA GLN A 24 7.46 -17.19 -0.92
C GLN A 24 7.44 -16.14 -2.03
N PRO A 25 6.32 -15.95 -2.76
CA PRO A 25 6.24 -14.89 -3.74
C PRO A 25 6.48 -13.57 -3.00
N ALA A 26 7.55 -12.86 -3.37
CA ALA A 26 7.76 -11.50 -2.92
C ALA A 26 6.49 -10.72 -3.30
N LEU A 27 5.70 -10.31 -2.29
CA LEU A 27 4.53 -9.48 -2.52
C LEU A 27 5.03 -8.22 -3.24
N ALA A 28 4.67 -8.08 -4.51
CA ALA A 28 5.14 -6.98 -5.34
C ALA A 28 4.75 -5.67 -4.67
N THR A 29 5.75 -4.87 -4.30
CA THR A 29 5.51 -3.54 -3.75
C THR A 29 5.10 -2.64 -4.90
N CYS A 30 3.86 -2.12 -4.86
CA CYS A 30 3.40 -1.24 -5.91
C CYS A 30 4.12 0.10 -5.85
N THR A 31 4.39 0.69 -7.00
CA THR A 31 5.21 1.89 -7.13
C THR A 31 4.40 3.04 -7.74
N VAL A 32 4.50 4.21 -7.12
CA VAL A 32 4.13 5.49 -7.74
C VAL A 32 5.36 5.99 -8.50
N THR A 33 5.20 6.32 -9.78
CA THR A 33 6.29 6.68 -10.70
C THR A 33 6.79 8.08 -10.46
N THR A 34 5.87 9.04 -10.30
CA THR A 34 6.19 10.44 -10.04
C THR A 34 5.70 10.82 -8.65
N LEU A 35 6.65 11.07 -7.74
CA LEU A 35 6.34 11.48 -6.38
C LEU A 35 5.81 12.92 -6.37
N PRO A 36 4.99 13.30 -5.37
CA PRO A 36 4.56 14.68 -5.28
C PRO A 36 5.74 15.64 -5.11
N ASP A 37 5.55 16.89 -5.55
CA ASP A 37 6.61 17.90 -5.54
C ASP A 37 7.22 18.08 -4.13
N GLY A 38 8.55 18.12 -4.11
CA GLY A 38 9.35 18.27 -2.89
C GLY A 38 9.47 16.99 -2.05
N TRP A 39 8.95 15.84 -2.49
CA TRP A 39 9.12 14.57 -1.77
C TRP A 39 10.51 13.98 -2.02
N ALA A 40 11.15 13.47 -0.97
CA ALA A 40 12.48 12.87 -1.10
C ALA A 40 12.43 11.55 -1.88
N ALA A 41 13.39 11.31 -2.78
CA ALA A 41 13.50 10.04 -3.49
C ALA A 41 13.62 8.85 -2.51
N GLY A 42 12.89 7.76 -2.78
CA GLY A 42 12.91 6.55 -1.96
C GLY A 42 12.15 6.63 -0.62
N SER A 43 11.62 7.81 -0.25
CA SER A 43 10.82 8.02 0.98
C SER A 43 9.38 7.51 0.87
N ALA A 44 8.87 7.34 -0.35
CA ALA A 44 7.46 7.09 -0.58
C ALA A 44 7.08 5.62 -0.36
N ARG A 45 5.98 5.37 0.35
CA ARG A 45 5.39 4.03 0.52
C ARG A 45 3.91 4.06 0.17
N TRP A 46 3.52 3.22 -0.79
CA TRP A 46 2.15 3.08 -1.26
C TRP A 46 1.40 2.00 -0.48
N ASP A 47 0.31 2.39 0.15
CA ASP A 47 -0.69 1.51 0.76
C ASP A 47 -1.92 1.48 -0.17
N GLY A 48 -1.89 0.62 -1.17
CA GLY A 48 -2.99 0.46 -2.13
C GLY A 48 -2.74 -0.71 -3.06
N LEU A 49 -3.58 -0.84 -4.09
CA LEU A 49 -3.46 -1.92 -5.06
C LEU A 49 -2.45 -1.56 -6.16
N CYS A 50 -1.93 -2.61 -6.80
CA CYS A 50 -1.20 -2.51 -8.05
C CYS A 50 -2.20 -2.62 -9.21
N ALA A 51 -1.81 -2.10 -10.37
CA ALA A 51 -2.43 -2.48 -11.64
C ALA A 51 -2.39 -4.01 -11.80
N SER A 52 -3.45 -4.56 -12.38
CA SER A 52 -3.49 -5.99 -12.75
C SER A 52 -2.54 -6.28 -13.91
N GLY A 53 -1.88 -7.44 -13.90
CA GLY A 53 -0.96 -7.87 -14.96
C GLY A 53 0.49 -7.94 -14.50
N GLN A 54 1.46 -7.84 -15.42
CA GLN A 54 2.90 -7.94 -15.09
C GLN A 54 3.52 -6.64 -14.54
N THR A 55 2.74 -5.58 -14.30
CA THR A 55 3.27 -4.30 -13.80
C THR A 55 3.07 -4.16 -12.31
N ASN A 56 4.08 -3.69 -11.57
CA ASN A 56 3.95 -3.32 -10.16
C ASN A 56 3.62 -1.83 -9.97
N LEU A 57 2.92 -1.20 -10.92
CA LEU A 57 2.52 0.20 -10.80
C LEU A 57 1.31 0.33 -9.89
N ALA A 58 1.29 1.35 -9.04
CA ALA A 58 0.12 1.68 -8.22
C ALA A 58 -1.07 2.07 -9.11
N ASP A 59 -2.25 1.55 -8.80
CA ASP A 59 -3.48 1.87 -9.53
C ASP A 59 -4.71 1.78 -8.62
N GLY A 60 -5.64 2.71 -8.80
CA GLY A 60 -6.85 2.83 -7.99
C GLY A 60 -6.66 3.64 -6.71
N LEU A 61 -7.50 3.34 -5.71
CA LEU A 61 -7.57 4.06 -4.44
C LEU A 61 -6.50 3.59 -3.47
N GLY A 62 -5.79 4.54 -2.85
CA GLY A 62 -4.83 4.23 -1.79
C GLY A 62 -4.19 5.47 -1.17
N VAL A 63 -3.17 5.20 -0.36
CA VAL A 63 -2.44 6.21 0.41
C VAL A 63 -0.96 6.13 0.07
N LEU A 64 -0.36 7.24 -0.35
CA LEU A 64 1.09 7.36 -0.48
C LEU A 64 1.60 8.11 0.75
N LYS A 65 2.54 7.53 1.50
CA LYS A 65 3.15 8.15 2.68
C LYS A 65 4.56 8.61 2.33
N GLU A 66 4.92 9.84 2.67
CA GLU A 66 6.33 10.24 2.74
C GLU A 66 6.88 9.83 4.09
N GLN A 67 7.90 8.97 4.12
CA GLN A 67 8.53 8.50 5.35
C GLN A 67 9.94 9.05 5.51
N GLN A 68 10.25 9.47 6.73
CA GLN A 68 11.61 9.71 7.19
C GLN A 68 11.86 8.86 8.44
N GLY A 69 12.56 7.73 8.26
CA GLY A 69 12.62 6.69 9.29
C GLY A 69 11.23 6.12 9.58
N ALA A 70 10.84 6.10 10.86
CA ALA A 70 9.50 5.65 11.27
C ALA A 70 8.41 6.73 11.17
N ALA A 71 8.79 8.00 10.96
CA ALA A 71 7.85 9.11 10.94
C ALA A 71 7.22 9.29 9.54
N VAL A 72 5.89 9.42 9.49
CA VAL A 72 5.18 9.88 8.30
C VAL A 72 5.16 11.40 8.30
N LYS A 73 5.72 12.03 7.27
CA LYS A 73 5.86 13.48 7.17
C LYS A 73 4.66 14.14 6.52
N ARG A 74 4.08 13.49 5.52
CA ARG A 74 2.85 13.89 4.82
C ARG A 74 2.31 12.70 4.05
N MET A 75 1.05 12.82 3.64
CA MET A 75 0.34 11.74 2.99
C MET A 75 -0.43 12.26 1.79
N PHE A 76 -0.34 11.58 0.65
CA PHE A 76 -1.36 11.71 -0.38
C PHE A 76 -2.43 10.63 -0.16
N LEU A 77 -3.69 11.04 -0.21
CA LEU A 77 -4.85 10.14 -0.17
C LEU A 77 -5.69 10.40 -1.43
N GLY A 78 -5.92 9.36 -2.23
CA GLY A 78 -6.74 9.52 -3.42
C GLY A 78 -6.53 8.41 -4.44
N ARG A 79 -6.72 8.77 -5.71
CA ARG A 79 -6.60 7.88 -6.85
C ARG A 79 -5.25 8.03 -7.55
N VAL A 80 -4.67 6.90 -7.87
CA VAL A 80 -3.52 6.74 -8.76
C VAL A 80 -3.97 6.00 -10.02
N ALA A 81 -3.42 6.37 -11.17
CA ALA A 81 -3.62 5.66 -12.43
C ALA A 81 -2.25 5.38 -13.06
N LYS A 82 -1.92 4.10 -13.26
CA LYS A 82 -0.65 3.67 -13.86
C LYS A 82 0.59 4.32 -13.22
N GLY A 83 0.61 4.39 -11.89
CA GLY A 83 1.71 4.97 -11.12
C GLY A 83 1.67 6.50 -10.98
N GLU A 84 0.77 7.20 -11.67
CA GLU A 84 0.64 8.67 -11.59
C GLU A 84 -0.51 9.08 -10.68
N LEU A 85 -0.27 10.08 -9.82
CA LEU A 85 -1.33 10.67 -9.00
C LEU A 85 -2.35 11.35 -9.91
N ALA A 86 -3.64 11.08 -9.71
CA ALA A 86 -4.71 11.60 -10.57
C ALA A 86 -5.56 12.66 -9.86
N LEU A 87 -6.13 12.31 -8.72
CA LEU A 87 -7.08 13.14 -7.96
C LEU A 87 -7.01 12.77 -6.48
N GLY A 88 -6.93 13.76 -5.60
CA GLY A 88 -6.93 13.51 -4.17
C GLY A 88 -6.44 14.68 -3.34
N VAL A 89 -5.97 14.38 -2.14
CA VAL A 89 -5.52 15.35 -1.15
C VAL A 89 -4.12 15.00 -0.67
N VAL A 90 -3.22 15.98 -0.64
CA VAL A 90 -2.02 15.91 0.20
C VAL A 90 -2.35 16.51 1.56
N ASP A 91 -2.27 15.67 2.59
CA ASP A 91 -2.35 16.03 4.00
C ASP A 91 -0.95 16.31 4.53
N ILE A 92 -0.71 17.57 4.90
CA ILE A 92 0.53 18.02 5.51
C ILE A 92 0.21 18.34 6.98
N PRO A 93 0.71 17.53 7.93
CA PRO A 93 0.55 17.78 9.35
C PRO A 93 0.85 19.24 9.70
N ASP A 94 -0.03 19.84 10.50
CA ASP A 94 0.02 21.24 10.95
C ASP A 94 -0.11 22.33 9.86
N GLN A 95 -0.12 21.99 8.57
CA GLN A 95 -0.28 22.93 7.46
C GLN A 95 -1.61 22.79 6.70
N GLY A 96 -2.30 21.66 6.87
CA GLY A 96 -3.63 21.43 6.29
C GLY A 96 -3.60 20.62 4.99
N PHE A 97 -4.57 20.86 4.13
CA PHE A 97 -4.84 20.05 2.94
C PHE A 97 -4.55 20.80 1.64
N MET A 98 -3.92 20.11 0.69
CA MET A 98 -3.83 20.51 -0.71
C MET A 98 -4.68 19.54 -1.55
N ALA A 99 -5.82 20.00 -2.06
CA ALA A 99 -6.81 19.17 -2.72
C ALA A 99 -6.94 19.53 -4.20
N GLY A 100 -7.02 18.53 -5.08
CA GLY A 100 -7.33 18.74 -6.50
C GLY A 100 -6.77 17.63 -7.39
N ARG A 101 -6.70 17.93 -8.69
CA ARG A 101 -6.03 17.07 -9.69
C ARG A 101 -4.52 17.17 -9.58
N PHE A 102 -3.87 16.06 -9.91
CA PHE A 102 -2.42 15.99 -10.00
C PHE A 102 -1.96 15.67 -11.43
N ALA A 103 -0.82 16.24 -11.81
CA ALA A 103 -0.13 15.94 -13.05
C ALA A 103 1.38 15.98 -12.80
N GLN A 104 2.10 14.91 -13.14
CA GLN A 104 3.55 14.80 -12.93
C GLN A 104 3.96 15.11 -11.47
N GLY A 105 3.19 14.59 -10.50
CA GLY A 105 3.42 14.83 -9.06
C GLY A 105 3.02 16.23 -8.57
N LYS A 106 2.56 17.13 -9.43
CA LYS A 106 2.20 18.50 -9.05
C LYS A 106 0.71 18.64 -8.92
N LEU A 107 0.25 19.39 -7.91
CA LEU A 107 -1.12 19.85 -7.87
C LEU A 107 -1.34 20.79 -9.07
N VAL A 108 -2.36 20.51 -9.87
CA VAL A 108 -2.79 21.40 -10.95
C VAL A 108 -3.62 22.53 -10.31
N PRO A 109 -3.23 23.81 -10.44
CA PRO A 109 -4.00 24.90 -9.88
C PRO A 109 -5.43 24.91 -10.45
N SER A 110 -6.41 24.98 -9.56
CA SER A 110 -7.83 25.05 -9.90
C SER A 110 -8.56 25.85 -8.82
N GLU A 111 -9.43 26.76 -9.25
CA GLU A 111 -10.36 27.47 -8.37
C GLU A 111 -11.78 26.87 -8.44
N ASP A 112 -11.96 25.78 -9.22
CA ASP A 112 -13.23 25.09 -9.33
C ASP A 112 -13.55 24.35 -8.03
N ARG A 113 -14.50 24.89 -7.27
CA ARG A 113 -14.98 24.27 -6.03
C ARG A 113 -15.47 22.85 -6.25
N ALA A 114 -16.08 22.52 -7.38
CA ALA A 114 -16.56 21.16 -7.64
C ALA A 114 -15.40 20.17 -7.76
N GLU A 115 -14.28 20.57 -8.36
CA GLU A 115 -13.06 19.76 -8.43
C GLU A 115 -12.45 19.54 -7.04
N ILE A 116 -12.39 20.60 -6.22
CA ILE A 116 -11.86 20.53 -4.85
C ILE A 116 -12.70 19.56 -4.00
N LEU A 117 -14.04 19.64 -4.08
CA LEU A 117 -14.94 18.73 -3.38
C LEU A 117 -14.77 17.28 -3.86
N GLN A 118 -14.64 17.06 -5.18
CA GLN A 118 -14.37 15.72 -5.71
C GLN A 118 -13.04 15.16 -5.18
N ALA A 119 -12.01 16.00 -5.04
CA ALA A 119 -10.73 15.58 -4.49
C ALA A 119 -10.83 15.14 -3.02
N PHE A 120 -11.59 15.86 -2.20
CA PHE A 120 -11.86 15.47 -0.81
C PHE A 120 -12.68 14.18 -0.72
N ASP A 121 -13.72 14.02 -1.55
CA ASP A 121 -14.51 12.80 -1.61
C ASP A 121 -13.63 11.59 -2.03
N GLU A 122 -12.79 11.76 -3.04
CA GLU A 122 -11.87 10.72 -3.52
C GLU A 122 -10.83 10.35 -2.44
N ALA A 123 -10.30 11.33 -1.73
CA ALA A 123 -9.39 11.12 -0.60
C ALA A 123 -10.09 10.37 0.56
N ALA A 124 -11.35 10.72 0.86
CA ALA A 124 -12.12 10.04 1.89
C ALA A 124 -12.40 8.56 1.52
N LYS A 125 -12.70 8.27 0.24
CA LYS A 125 -12.81 6.89 -0.27
C LYS A 125 -11.49 6.14 -0.16
N ALA A 126 -10.37 6.78 -0.49
CA ALA A 126 -9.05 6.16 -0.38
C ALA A 126 -8.68 5.83 1.07
N ALA A 127 -8.95 6.75 2.01
CA ALA A 127 -8.78 6.51 3.44
C ALA A 127 -9.69 5.37 3.94
N SER A 128 -10.96 5.36 3.53
CA SER A 128 -11.88 4.24 3.84
C SER A 128 -11.33 2.90 3.33
N ALA A 129 -10.87 2.84 2.08
CA ALA A 129 -10.31 1.61 1.50
C ALA A 129 -9.01 1.17 2.20
N ALA A 130 -8.17 2.11 2.63
CA ALA A 130 -6.99 1.79 3.45
C ALA A 130 -7.42 1.18 4.80
N ALA A 131 -8.42 1.78 5.46
CA ALA A 131 -8.94 1.25 6.71
C ALA A 131 -9.49 -0.18 6.56
N ASP A 132 -10.26 -0.46 5.49
CA ASP A 132 -10.78 -1.81 5.20
C ASP A 132 -9.64 -2.84 5.09
N ARG A 133 -8.57 -2.50 4.37
CA ARG A 133 -7.41 -3.39 4.20
C ARG A 133 -6.67 -3.63 5.51
N PHE A 134 -6.47 -2.59 6.32
CA PHE A 134 -5.84 -2.75 7.63
C PHE A 134 -6.70 -3.57 8.59
N GLU A 135 -8.02 -3.42 8.54
CA GLU A 135 -8.96 -4.22 9.32
C GLU A 135 -8.90 -5.71 8.92
N GLN A 136 -8.91 -6.00 7.61
CA GLN A 136 -8.74 -7.36 7.08
C GLN A 136 -7.37 -7.97 7.45
N ALA A 137 -6.33 -7.15 7.59
CA ALA A 137 -5.01 -7.57 8.04
C ALA A 137 -4.87 -7.70 9.56
N GLY A 138 -5.94 -7.51 10.34
CA GLY A 138 -5.92 -7.56 11.80
C GLY A 138 -5.26 -6.36 12.48
N ASN A 139 -5.01 -5.27 11.76
CA ASN A 139 -4.42 -4.04 12.29
C ASN A 139 -5.52 -3.01 12.61
N ALA A 140 -6.19 -3.23 13.74
CA ALA A 140 -7.28 -2.37 14.20
C ALA A 140 -6.86 -0.91 14.47
N ALA A 141 -5.61 -0.69 14.89
CA ALA A 141 -5.09 0.65 15.16
C ALA A 141 -4.99 1.49 13.88
N SER A 142 -4.36 0.96 12.84
CA SER A 142 -4.30 1.63 11.53
C SER A 142 -5.69 1.77 10.90
N ALA A 143 -6.56 0.75 11.04
CA ALA A 143 -7.94 0.84 10.56
C ALA A 143 -8.66 2.04 11.20
N LYS A 144 -8.65 2.15 12.54
CA LYS A 144 -9.24 3.27 13.26
C LYS A 144 -8.67 4.62 12.83
N PHE A 145 -7.34 4.72 12.67
CA PHE A 145 -6.68 5.93 12.20
C PHE A 145 -7.22 6.39 10.84
N TYR A 146 -7.29 5.49 9.86
CA TYR A 146 -7.76 5.83 8.52
C TYR A 146 -9.28 6.07 8.46
N ARG A 147 -10.09 5.44 9.31
CA ARG A 147 -11.51 5.80 9.47
C ARG A 147 -11.67 7.23 9.98
N ALA A 148 -10.88 7.64 10.96
CA ALA A 148 -10.91 9.00 11.48
C ALA A 148 -10.48 10.00 10.38
N LYS A 149 -9.41 9.68 9.63
CA LYS A 149 -8.97 10.49 8.48
C LYS A 149 -10.06 10.63 7.42
N ALA A 150 -10.74 9.54 7.07
CA ALA A 150 -11.85 9.56 6.12
C ALA A 150 -13.03 10.44 6.59
N ARG A 151 -13.25 10.55 7.90
CA ARG A 151 -14.29 11.43 8.46
C ARG A 151 -13.85 12.90 8.38
N ALA A 152 -12.64 13.21 8.81
CA ALA A 152 -12.07 14.55 8.74
C ALA A 152 -12.03 15.11 7.30
N LEU A 153 -11.75 14.26 6.31
CA LEU A 153 -11.80 14.64 4.90
C LEU A 153 -13.22 14.95 4.41
N ARG A 154 -14.24 14.25 4.92
CA ARG A 154 -15.64 14.54 4.58
C ARG A 154 -16.13 15.85 5.18
N GLU A 155 -15.69 16.16 6.40
CA GLU A 155 -15.99 17.42 7.08
C GLU A 155 -15.45 18.66 6.33
N GLN A 156 -14.54 18.49 5.36
CA GLN A 156 -14.09 19.59 4.48
C GLN A 156 -15.09 19.92 3.37
N MET A 157 -16.11 19.09 3.17
CA MET A 157 -17.10 19.24 2.09
C MET A 157 -18.42 19.85 2.56
N ASP A 158 -18.66 19.85 3.87
CA ASP A 158 -19.83 20.43 4.53
C ASP A 158 -19.70 21.97 4.63
#